data_AF-A0AAI9WWB3-F1
#
_entry.id   AF-A0AAI9WWB3-F1
#
_cell.length_a   1.000
_cell.length_b   1.000
_cell.length_c   1.000
_cell.angle_alpha   90.00
_cell.angle_beta   90.00
_cell.angle_gamma   90.00
#
_symmetry.space_group_name_H-M   'P 1'
#
loop_
_entity.id
_entity.type
_entity.pdbx_description
1 polymer ?
#
loop_
_entity_poly.entity_id
_entity_poly.type
_entity_poly.pdbx_seq_one_letter_code
_entity_poly.pdbx_strand_id
1 'polypeptide(L)'
;MGSIDSERKRKLIDTNLVDWSVFSEILQMDEDEEDFSKQLVETFVNQVKDTFEKIRLYLEQRDLEKLSTTGHFLKGSAAALGFTAISSQCERIQNYGVKLNFDDFKLSNISSKSPDSVTRESTNTQVETIVNRDASNISPKDGVSMNRIKEETVNKQFEKSHQNSTVTNRDTSTDTSITPSSSSNIPDEELSDDFWIALIEDAFSKAKDGFIKSKEALDEFFEQKN
;
A
#
# COMPACT_ATOMS: atom_id res chain seq x y z
N MET A 1 -9.90 3.18 38.54
CA MET A 1 -10.69 2.96 37.32
C MET A 1 -10.23 3.89 36.18
N GLY A 2 -8.91 4.03 35.97
CA GLY A 2 -8.38 4.61 34.73
C GLY A 2 -8.45 3.48 33.71
N SER A 3 -9.57 3.46 32.98
CA SER A 3 -10.13 2.32 32.25
C SER A 3 -9.17 1.75 31.22
N ILE A 4 -9.18 0.43 31.04
CA ILE A 4 -8.42 -0.34 30.04
C ILE A 4 -8.44 0.31 28.63
N ASP A 5 -9.52 1.03 28.30
CA ASP A 5 -9.70 1.76 27.04
C ASP A 5 -8.70 2.91 26.85
N SER A 6 -8.27 3.56 27.94
CA SER A 6 -7.26 4.62 27.90
C SER A 6 -5.87 4.07 27.57
N GLU A 7 -5.57 2.85 28.01
CA GLU A 7 -4.30 2.17 27.70
C GLU A 7 -4.29 1.66 26.25
N ARG A 8 -5.37 1.04 25.77
CA ARG A 8 -5.50 0.61 24.36
C ARG A 8 -5.38 1.76 23.39
N LYS A 9 -6.10 2.85 23.66
CA LYS A 9 -6.01 4.09 22.90
C LYS A 9 -4.56 4.61 22.88
N ARG A 10 -3.89 4.63 24.04
CA ARG A 10 -2.50 5.09 24.13
C ARG A 10 -1.58 4.23 23.27
N LYS A 11 -1.64 2.91 23.42
CA LYS A 11 -0.84 1.95 22.63
C LYS A 11 -1.05 2.15 21.13
N LEU A 12 -2.30 2.27 20.68
CA LEU A 12 -2.61 2.47 19.26
C LEU A 12 -2.05 3.80 18.74
N ILE A 13 -2.24 4.90 19.48
CA ILE A 13 -1.69 6.22 19.14
C ILE A 13 -0.15 6.19 19.07
N ASP A 14 0.49 5.53 20.03
CA ASP A 14 1.95 5.47 20.13
C ASP A 14 2.58 4.72 18.94
N THR A 15 1.81 3.90 18.20
CA THR A 15 2.29 3.30 16.95
C THR A 15 2.50 4.32 15.83
N ASN A 16 1.76 5.44 15.86
CA ASN A 16 1.69 6.43 14.77
C ASN A 16 1.25 5.84 13.40
N LEU A 17 0.61 4.67 13.40
CA LEU A 17 0.16 3.97 12.18
C LEU A 17 -1.31 4.21 11.85
N VAL A 18 -2.08 4.65 12.85
CA VAL A 18 -3.51 4.95 12.74
C VAL A 18 -3.75 6.35 13.29
N ASP A 19 -4.35 7.22 12.49
CA ASP A 19 -4.80 8.54 12.92
C ASP A 19 -6.01 8.38 13.84
N TRP A 20 -5.78 8.63 15.12
CA TRP A 20 -6.83 8.53 16.13
C TRP A 20 -7.98 9.49 15.89
N SER A 21 -7.74 10.68 15.32
CA SER A 21 -8.82 11.64 15.08
C SER A 21 -9.87 11.04 14.15
N VAL A 22 -9.44 10.50 13.01
CA VAL A 22 -10.29 9.79 12.04
C VAL A 22 -10.87 8.50 12.63
N PHE A 23 -10.02 7.65 13.22
CA PHE A 23 -10.45 6.35 13.70
C PHE A 23 -11.47 6.44 14.85
N SER A 24 -11.37 7.48 15.69
CA SER A 24 -12.32 7.69 16.79
C SER A 24 -13.72 8.10 16.34
N GLU A 25 -13.87 8.67 15.14
CA GLU A 25 -15.19 8.94 14.54
C GLU A 25 -15.85 7.64 14.10
N ILE A 26 -15.07 6.70 13.56
CA ILE A 26 -15.55 5.36 13.19
C ILE A 26 -15.97 4.58 14.44
N LEU A 27 -15.18 4.65 15.52
CA LEU A 27 -15.52 3.99 16.78
C LEU A 27 -16.82 4.50 17.41
N GLN A 28 -17.17 5.77 17.22
CA GLN A 28 -18.44 6.31 17.73
C GLN A 28 -19.65 5.64 17.07
N MET A 29 -19.50 5.09 15.87
CA MET A 29 -20.58 4.36 15.20
C MET A 29 -20.92 3.03 15.90
N ASP A 30 -20.01 2.50 16.72
CA ASP A 30 -20.26 1.29 17.52
C ASP A 30 -21.32 1.51 18.61
N GLU A 31 -21.65 2.77 18.95
CA GLU A 31 -22.73 3.08 19.89
C GLU A 31 -24.11 2.69 19.34
N ASP A 32 -24.29 2.79 18.02
CA ASP A 32 -25.53 2.45 17.32
C ASP A 32 -25.51 1.02 16.73
N GLU A 33 -24.34 0.57 16.26
CA GLU A 33 -24.15 -0.75 15.64
C GLU A 33 -22.90 -1.44 16.20
N GLU A 34 -23.10 -2.40 17.12
CA GLU A 34 -22.01 -3.13 17.75
C GLU A 34 -21.08 -3.78 16.71
N ASP A 35 -19.76 -3.59 16.90
CA ASP A 35 -18.68 -4.10 16.05
C ASP A 35 -18.67 -3.56 14.61
N PHE A 36 -19.41 -2.49 14.30
CA PHE A 36 -19.33 -1.81 13.01
C PHE A 36 -17.90 -1.44 12.63
N SER A 37 -17.17 -0.80 13.53
CA SER A 37 -15.79 -0.35 13.33
C SER A 37 -14.86 -1.51 12.97
N LYS A 38 -15.02 -2.64 13.66
CA LYS A 38 -14.24 -3.86 13.44
C LYS A 38 -14.56 -4.47 12.07
N GLN A 39 -15.83 -4.60 11.71
CA GLN A 39 -16.25 -5.12 10.41
C GLN A 39 -15.78 -4.23 9.25
N LEU A 40 -15.77 -2.91 9.44
CA LEU A 40 -15.25 -1.95 8.47
C LEU A 40 -13.73 -2.12 8.27
N VAL A 41 -12.98 -2.30 9.36
CA VAL A 41 -11.54 -2.60 9.31
C VAL A 41 -11.27 -3.94 8.61
N GLU A 42 -12.04 -4.99 8.91
CA GLU A 42 -11.90 -6.30 8.26
C GLU A 42 -12.18 -6.22 6.75
N THR A 43 -13.18 -5.43 6.36
CA THR A 43 -13.48 -5.14 4.95
C THR A 43 -12.30 -4.44 4.26
N PHE A 44 -11.75 -3.42 4.91
CA PHE A 44 -10.57 -2.71 4.41
C PHE A 44 -9.34 -3.62 4.32
N VAL A 45 -9.11 -4.50 5.30
CA VAL A 45 -8.02 -5.51 5.28
C VAL A 45 -8.09 -6.39 4.04
N ASN A 46 -9.29 -6.81 3.62
CA ASN A 46 -9.46 -7.59 2.40
C ASN A 46 -9.19 -6.74 1.14
N GLN A 47 -9.68 -5.49 1.12
CA GLN A 47 -9.39 -4.55 0.04
C GLN A 47 -7.89 -4.31 -0.14
N VAL A 48 -7.13 -4.17 0.96
CA VAL A 48 -5.67 -4.01 0.94
C VAL A 48 -5.00 -5.23 0.31
N LYS A 49 -5.36 -6.45 0.73
CA LYS A 49 -4.80 -7.70 0.18
C LYS A 49 -5.03 -7.80 -1.33
N ASP A 50 -6.26 -7.61 -1.78
CA ASP A 50 -6.60 -7.67 -3.20
C ASP A 50 -5.86 -6.60 -4.02
N THR A 51 -5.69 -5.41 -3.43
CA THR A 51 -5.02 -4.31 -4.09
C THR A 51 -3.50 -4.49 -4.12
N PHE A 52 -2.91 -5.07 -3.08
CA PHE A 52 -1.49 -5.42 -3.03
C PHE A 52 -1.14 -6.47 -4.09
N GLU A 53 -2.00 -7.46 -4.33
CA GLU A 53 -1.80 -8.40 -5.44
C GLU A 53 -1.83 -7.72 -6.81
N LYS A 54 -2.75 -6.76 -7.02
CA LYS A 54 -2.77 -5.95 -8.25
C LYS A 54 -1.49 -5.15 -8.41
N ILE A 55 -1.01 -4.49 -7.35
CA ILE A 55 0.24 -3.71 -7.38
C ILE A 55 1.42 -4.63 -7.73
N ARG A 56 1.51 -5.81 -7.13
CA ARG A 56 2.55 -6.81 -7.47
C ARG A 56 2.51 -7.18 -8.95
N LEU A 57 1.33 -7.48 -9.49
CA LEU A 57 1.16 -7.83 -10.91
C LEU A 57 1.52 -6.67 -11.85
N TYR A 58 1.19 -5.44 -11.49
CA TYR A 58 1.50 -4.26 -12.31
C TYR A 58 2.98 -3.86 -12.21
N LEU A 59 3.66 -4.16 -11.10
CA LEU A 59 5.12 -4.06 -11.00
C LEU A 59 5.81 -5.04 -11.96
N GLU A 60 5.36 -6.30 -12.02
CA GLU A 60 5.88 -7.31 -12.95
C GLU A 60 5.66 -6.89 -14.43
N GLN A 61 4.53 -6.26 -14.71
CA GLN A 61 4.19 -5.74 -16.04
C GLN A 61 4.84 -4.38 -16.34
N ARG A 62 5.46 -3.74 -15.34
CA ARG A 62 6.00 -2.38 -15.40
C ARG A 62 4.99 -1.34 -15.89
N ASP A 63 3.73 -1.51 -15.48
CA ASP A 63 2.61 -0.67 -15.89
C ASP A 63 2.44 0.52 -14.92
N LEU A 64 3.19 1.60 -15.17
CA LEU A 64 3.23 2.79 -14.32
C LEU A 64 1.85 3.47 -14.17
N GLU A 65 1.04 3.48 -15.23
CA GLU A 65 -0.30 4.08 -15.21
C GLU A 65 -1.24 3.31 -14.27
N LYS A 66 -1.27 1.98 -14.38
CA LYS A 66 -2.07 1.15 -13.48
C LYS A 66 -1.55 1.18 -12.06
N LEU A 67 -0.23 1.26 -11.84
CA LEU A 67 0.36 1.47 -10.52
C LEU A 67 -0.13 2.79 -9.92
N SER A 68 -0.13 3.88 -10.71
CA SER A 68 -0.60 5.19 -10.24
C SER A 68 -2.06 5.16 -9.81
N THR A 69 -2.93 4.62 -10.67
CA THR A 69 -4.38 4.54 -10.42
C THR A 69 -4.69 3.64 -9.22
N THR A 70 -3.99 2.52 -9.10
CA THR A 70 -4.16 1.58 -7.98
C THR A 70 -3.66 2.16 -6.66
N GLY A 71 -2.54 2.90 -6.69
CA GLY A 71 -2.05 3.67 -5.55
C GLY A 71 -3.05 4.73 -5.11
N HIS A 72 -3.62 5.50 -6.04
CA HIS A 72 -4.64 6.50 -5.75
C HIS A 72 -5.87 5.91 -5.06
N PHE A 73 -6.37 4.78 -5.59
CA PHE A 73 -7.52 4.08 -5.03
C PHE A 73 -7.28 3.68 -3.56
N LEU A 74 -6.17 2.98 -3.28
CA LEU A 74 -5.90 2.50 -1.92
C LEU A 74 -5.55 3.63 -0.96
N LYS A 75 -4.90 4.70 -1.45
CA LYS A 75 -4.66 5.93 -0.68
C LYS A 75 -5.96 6.49 -0.13
N GLY A 76 -6.98 6.65 -0.98
CA GLY A 76 -8.27 7.20 -0.58
C GLY A 76 -8.96 6.36 0.49
N SER A 77 -9.03 5.04 0.28
CA SER A 77 -9.62 4.13 1.27
C SER A 77 -8.83 4.11 2.58
N ALA A 78 -7.50 4.06 2.53
CA ALA A 78 -6.66 4.09 3.74
C ALA A 78 -6.83 5.39 4.54
N ALA A 79 -6.86 6.54 3.86
CA ALA A 79 -7.06 7.84 4.49
C ALA A 79 -8.41 7.95 5.20
N ALA A 80 -9.48 7.44 4.59
CA ALA A 80 -10.83 7.46 5.15
C ALA A 80 -10.96 6.66 6.46
N LEU A 81 -10.09 5.66 6.66
CA LEU A 81 -10.04 4.87 7.90
C LEU A 81 -8.88 5.26 8.84
N GLY A 82 -8.10 6.30 8.50
CA GLY A 82 -6.98 6.77 9.30
C GLY A 82 -5.69 5.95 9.18
N PHE A 83 -5.56 5.03 8.22
CA PHE A 83 -4.32 4.24 8.04
C PHE A 83 -3.22 5.08 7.38
N THR A 84 -2.47 5.83 8.20
CA THR A 84 -1.49 6.83 7.76
C THR A 84 -0.32 6.22 6.98
N ALA A 85 0.23 5.11 7.47
CA ALA A 85 1.37 4.44 6.84
C ALA A 85 1.01 3.95 5.43
N ILE A 86 -0.13 3.29 5.27
CA ILE A 86 -0.60 2.79 3.97
C ILE A 86 -0.90 3.97 3.04
N SER A 87 -1.66 4.97 3.51
CA SER A 87 -2.03 6.15 2.73
C SER A 87 -0.80 6.89 2.18
N SER A 88 0.20 7.16 3.03
CA SER A 88 1.42 7.86 2.64
C SER A 88 2.25 7.10 1.60
N GLN A 89 2.37 5.78 1.72
CA GLN A 89 3.11 5.01 0.73
C GLN A 89 2.33 4.85 -0.57
N CYS A 90 1.00 4.74 -0.51
CA CYS A 90 0.14 4.74 -1.70
C CYS A 90 0.17 6.07 -2.46
N GLU A 91 0.37 7.19 -1.77
CA GLU A 91 0.65 8.49 -2.41
C GLU A 91 1.99 8.48 -3.17
N ARG A 92 3.02 7.84 -2.61
CA ARG A 92 4.29 7.62 -3.31
C ARG A 92 4.10 6.77 -4.56
N ILE A 93 3.39 5.64 -4.45
CA ILE A 93 3.05 4.78 -5.60
C ILE A 93 2.28 5.59 -6.66
N GLN A 94 1.29 6.38 -6.25
CA GLN A 94 0.50 7.24 -7.14
C GLN A 94 1.40 8.20 -7.94
N ASN A 95 2.21 9.00 -7.24
CA ASN A 95 3.01 10.07 -7.85
C ASN A 95 4.19 9.52 -8.66
N TYR A 96 4.85 8.47 -8.18
CA TYR A 96 5.94 7.83 -8.93
C TYR A 96 5.43 7.13 -10.20
N GLY A 97 4.20 6.61 -10.20
CA GLY A 97 3.56 6.08 -11.41
C GLY A 97 3.31 7.12 -12.51
N VAL A 98 3.30 8.42 -12.17
CA VAL A 98 3.28 9.52 -13.15
C VAL A 98 4.62 10.26 -13.23
N LYS A 99 5.70 9.61 -12.78
CA LYS A 99 7.07 10.13 -12.81
C LYS A 99 7.25 11.46 -12.07
N LEU A 100 6.52 11.65 -10.97
CA LEU A 100 6.61 12.82 -10.11
C LEU A 100 7.28 12.45 -8.77
N ASN A 101 8.49 12.95 -8.55
CA ASN A 101 9.20 12.83 -7.27
C ASN A 101 8.83 13.99 -6.35
N PHE A 102 7.63 13.93 -5.77
CA PHE A 102 7.08 15.02 -4.94
C PHE A 102 7.70 15.15 -3.54
N ASP A 103 8.37 14.08 -3.06
CA ASP A 103 8.94 13.99 -1.72
C ASP A 103 10.48 14.05 -1.72
N ASP A 104 11.07 14.40 -2.86
CA ASP A 104 12.52 14.51 -3.08
C ASP A 104 13.32 13.24 -2.71
N PHE A 105 12.68 12.07 -2.69
CA PHE A 105 13.30 10.83 -2.24
C PHE A 105 14.46 10.41 -3.16
N LYS A 106 15.55 9.90 -2.56
CA LYS A 106 16.76 9.42 -3.26
C LYS A 106 17.01 7.95 -2.96
N LEU A 107 17.27 7.15 -4.01
CA LEU A 107 17.55 5.70 -3.91
C LEU A 107 18.78 5.35 -3.06
N SER A 108 19.75 6.27 -2.91
CA SER A 108 20.91 6.07 -2.02
C SER A 108 20.52 5.71 -0.58
N ASN A 109 19.30 6.08 -0.16
CA ASN A 109 18.77 5.79 1.17
C ASN A 109 18.41 4.29 1.37
N ILE A 110 18.41 3.49 0.30
CA ILE A 110 18.04 2.05 0.32
C ILE A 110 19.27 1.15 0.52
N SER A 111 20.47 1.60 0.11
CA SER A 111 21.72 0.81 0.09
C SER A 111 22.34 0.48 1.48
N SER A 112 21.70 0.86 2.58
CA SER A 112 22.23 0.64 3.95
C SER A 112 21.65 -0.56 4.69
N LYS A 113 20.79 -1.36 4.05
CA LYS A 113 20.21 -2.58 4.65
C LYS A 113 20.31 -3.80 3.73
N SER A 114 21.52 -4.33 3.55
CA SER A 114 21.69 -5.73 3.12
C SER A 114 21.69 -6.64 4.35
N PRO A 115 20.77 -7.61 4.49
CA PRO A 115 20.84 -8.63 5.52
C PRO A 115 21.59 -9.85 4.97
N ASP A 116 22.92 -9.84 4.90
CA ASP A 116 23.67 -11.06 4.57
C ASP A 116 25.09 -11.05 5.16
N SER A 117 25.21 -11.58 6.38
CA SER A 117 26.40 -12.30 6.83
C SER A 117 25.97 -13.36 7.85
N VAL A 118 25.20 -14.35 7.38
CA VAL A 118 25.05 -15.61 8.12
C VAL A 118 26.31 -16.44 7.91
N THR A 119 27.19 -16.36 8.90
CA THR A 119 28.33 -17.26 9.08
C THR A 119 27.80 -18.69 9.25
N ARG A 120 28.16 -19.56 8.31
CA ARG A 120 27.92 -21.01 8.40
C ARG A 120 28.88 -21.60 9.43
N GLU A 121 28.42 -21.86 10.64
CA GLU A 121 29.09 -22.80 11.54
C GLU A 121 28.56 -24.21 11.32
N SER A 122 29.50 -25.09 10.98
CA SER A 122 29.32 -26.53 10.89
C SER A 122 29.34 -27.11 12.30
N THR A 123 28.30 -27.82 12.70
CA THR A 123 28.45 -28.83 13.76
C THR A 123 27.86 -30.16 13.31
N ASN A 124 28.72 -31.14 13.44
CA ASN A 124 28.62 -32.53 13.02
C ASN A 124 28.18 -33.34 14.25
N THR A 125 27.04 -34.03 14.20
CA THR A 125 26.71 -35.09 15.15
C THR A 125 26.04 -36.25 14.43
N GLN A 126 26.60 -37.43 14.68
CA GLN A 126 26.34 -38.73 14.06
C GLN A 126 25.37 -39.59 14.90
N VAL A 127 24.64 -40.48 14.20
CA VAL A 127 23.93 -41.75 14.62
C VAL A 127 22.68 -41.54 15.51
N GLU A 128 21.49 -42.11 15.27
CA GLU A 128 21.17 -43.54 15.03
C GLU A 128 19.95 -43.84 14.14
N THR A 129 20.02 -45.06 13.61
CA THR A 129 19.14 -45.80 12.70
C THR A 129 17.89 -46.37 13.37
N ILE A 130 16.71 -46.25 12.75
CA ILE A 130 15.64 -47.28 12.82
C ILE A 130 15.07 -47.51 11.42
N VAL A 131 14.98 -48.79 11.07
CA VAL A 131 14.64 -49.37 9.76
C VAL A 131 13.15 -49.73 9.71
N ASN A 132 12.60 -49.78 8.49
CA ASN A 132 11.45 -50.55 7.96
C ASN A 132 10.36 -49.66 7.35
N ARG A 133 10.31 -49.54 6.01
CA ARG A 133 9.63 -50.42 5.03
C ARG A 133 8.10 -50.27 5.09
N ASP A 134 7.53 -49.55 4.13
CA ASP A 134 6.82 -50.22 3.03
C ASP A 134 6.64 -49.29 1.82
N ALA A 135 6.76 -49.89 0.64
CA ALA A 135 6.61 -49.24 -0.66
C ALA A 135 5.52 -49.95 -1.46
N SER A 136 4.48 -49.22 -1.85
CA SER A 136 3.61 -49.53 -2.98
C SER A 136 2.84 -48.25 -3.33
N ASN A 137 3.34 -47.39 -4.22
CA ASN A 137 3.31 -47.47 -5.69
C ASN A 137 1.95 -47.02 -6.28
N ILE A 138 2.06 -46.30 -7.41
CA ILE A 138 1.05 -46.02 -8.45
C ILE A 138 0.41 -44.61 -8.44
N SER A 139 1.04 -43.71 -9.19
CA SER A 139 0.36 -42.76 -10.10
C SER A 139 0.23 -43.44 -11.49
N PRO A 140 -0.41 -42.88 -12.55
CA PRO A 140 -1.26 -41.69 -12.71
C PRO A 140 -2.57 -42.00 -13.48
N LYS A 141 -3.45 -40.99 -13.74
CA LYS A 141 -3.99 -40.67 -15.09
C LYS A 141 -5.25 -39.77 -15.15
N ASP A 142 -5.21 -38.89 -16.16
CA ASP A 142 -6.25 -38.44 -17.10
C ASP A 142 -7.43 -37.55 -16.65
N GLY A 143 -7.28 -36.25 -16.94
CA GLY A 143 -8.08 -35.52 -17.95
C GLY A 143 -9.59 -35.33 -17.78
N VAL A 144 -10.04 -34.08 -17.60
CA VAL A 144 -11.31 -33.55 -18.14
C VAL A 144 -11.15 -32.09 -18.55
N SER A 145 -11.75 -31.79 -19.71
CA SER A 145 -11.75 -30.54 -20.48
C SER A 145 -12.87 -29.58 -20.06
N MET A 146 -12.63 -28.28 -20.32
CA MET A 146 -13.55 -27.17 -20.58
C MET A 146 -14.84 -26.99 -19.75
N ASN A 147 -15.00 -25.78 -19.20
CA ASN A 147 -16.17 -24.97 -19.57
C ASN A 147 -15.94 -23.46 -19.46
N ARG A 148 -16.59 -22.78 -20.40
CA ARG A 148 -16.54 -21.39 -20.81
C ARG A 148 -17.72 -20.65 -20.17
N ILE A 149 -17.49 -19.52 -19.49
CA ILE A 149 -18.53 -18.52 -19.23
C ILE A 149 -17.96 -17.13 -19.54
N LYS A 150 -18.67 -16.41 -20.40
CA LYS A 150 -18.52 -14.98 -20.71
C LYS A 150 -19.55 -14.23 -19.87
N GLU A 151 -19.21 -13.05 -19.36
CA GLU A 151 -20.11 -11.91 -19.07
C GLU A 151 -19.21 -10.77 -18.54
N GLU A 152 -18.96 -9.71 -19.32
CA GLU A 152 -19.78 -8.51 -19.56
C GLU A 152 -19.81 -7.50 -18.40
N THR A 153 -18.92 -6.51 -18.52
CA THR A 153 -19.16 -5.07 -18.46
C THR A 153 -20.27 -4.54 -17.54
N VAL A 154 -19.90 -4.08 -16.34
CA VAL A 154 -20.56 -2.93 -15.69
C VAL A 154 -19.49 -2.11 -14.96
N ASN A 155 -19.16 -0.94 -15.50
CA ASN A 155 -18.62 0.18 -14.71
C ASN A 155 -18.82 1.49 -15.48
N LYS A 156 -19.95 2.15 -15.20
CA LYS A 156 -20.18 3.59 -15.39
C LYS A 156 -21.13 4.01 -14.29
N GLN A 157 -20.64 4.81 -13.35
CA GLN A 157 -21.19 6.11 -12.95
C GLN A 157 -20.55 6.49 -11.62
N PHE A 158 -19.48 7.31 -11.63
CA PHE A 158 -19.21 8.30 -10.58
C PHE A 158 -18.14 9.28 -11.07
N GLU A 159 -18.46 9.99 -12.14
CA GLU A 159 -17.81 11.28 -12.45
C GLU A 159 -18.89 12.22 -12.98
N LYS A 160 -19.15 13.30 -12.23
CA LYS A 160 -19.47 14.65 -12.71
C LYS A 160 -20.00 15.54 -11.58
N SER A 161 -19.13 16.38 -11.05
CA SER A 161 -19.39 17.78 -10.72
C SER A 161 -18.03 18.32 -10.24
N HIS A 162 -17.40 19.30 -10.88
CA HIS A 162 -17.85 20.68 -10.96
C HIS A 162 -17.15 21.39 -12.13
N GLN A 163 -17.94 21.97 -13.04
CA GLN A 163 -17.53 23.12 -13.84
C GLN A 163 -18.57 24.21 -13.64
N ASN A 164 -18.13 25.39 -13.21
CA ASN A 164 -18.46 26.66 -13.88
C ASN A 164 -17.77 27.84 -13.19
N SER A 165 -17.06 28.66 -13.97
CA SER A 165 -17.24 30.12 -13.99
C SER A 165 -16.54 30.72 -15.20
N THR A 166 -17.35 31.31 -16.07
CA THR A 166 -17.01 32.21 -17.18
C THR A 166 -16.65 33.59 -16.63
N VAL A 167 -15.71 34.32 -17.26
CA VAL A 167 -15.86 35.74 -17.69
C VAL A 167 -14.59 36.21 -18.41
N THR A 168 -14.83 37.06 -19.39
CA THR A 168 -14.02 37.67 -20.45
C THR A 168 -12.97 38.67 -20.00
N ASN A 169 -11.89 38.86 -20.79
CA ASN A 169 -11.57 40.14 -21.46
C ASN A 169 -10.25 40.07 -22.26
N ARG A 170 -10.25 40.73 -23.44
CA ARG A 170 -9.09 41.13 -24.22
C ARG A 170 -8.46 42.37 -23.58
N ASP A 171 -7.13 42.49 -23.59
CA ASP A 171 -6.42 43.54 -24.33
C ASP A 171 -4.88 43.45 -24.20
N THR A 172 -4.27 44.13 -25.16
CA THR A 172 -2.89 44.26 -25.67
C THR A 172 -1.70 44.53 -24.72
N SER A 173 -0.56 43.93 -25.11
CA SER A 173 0.83 44.44 -25.17
C SER A 173 1.40 45.32 -24.05
N THR A 174 2.52 44.90 -23.43
CA THR A 174 3.80 45.65 -23.39
C THR A 174 4.96 44.87 -22.71
N ASP A 175 6.14 45.32 -23.08
CA ASP A 175 7.52 44.83 -22.95
C ASP A 175 8.14 44.86 -21.52
N THR A 176 9.29 44.18 -21.39
CA THR A 176 10.37 44.35 -20.39
C THR A 176 10.49 43.34 -19.23
N SER A 177 11.33 42.32 -19.48
CA SER A 177 12.53 41.93 -18.71
C SER A 177 12.57 42.10 -17.19
N ILE A 178 12.45 41.00 -16.41
CA ILE A 178 13.24 40.75 -15.18
C ILE A 178 13.42 39.23 -14.99
N THR A 179 14.68 38.78 -15.00
CA THR A 179 15.13 37.44 -14.53
C THR A 179 14.90 37.26 -13.04
N PRO A 180 14.71 36.01 -12.57
CA PRO A 180 15.51 35.58 -11.43
C PRO A 180 16.20 34.22 -11.67
N SER A 181 17.52 34.29 -11.55
CA SER A 181 18.42 33.32 -10.90
C SER A 181 17.88 31.95 -10.47
N SER A 182 18.55 30.92 -10.99
CA SER A 182 19.14 29.81 -10.23
C SER A 182 18.21 28.85 -9.49
N SER A 183 17.68 27.86 -10.20
CA SER A 183 17.34 26.56 -9.63
C SER A 183 18.07 25.48 -10.41
N SER A 184 19.02 24.85 -9.74
CA SER A 184 19.76 23.63 -10.11
C SER A 184 19.31 22.91 -11.38
N ASN A 185 20.08 23.10 -12.47
CA ASN A 185 20.07 22.22 -13.63
C ASN A 185 20.51 20.81 -13.20
N ILE A 186 19.56 19.93 -12.93
CA ILE A 186 19.77 18.49 -13.07
C ILE A 186 19.62 18.21 -14.57
N PRO A 187 20.58 17.54 -15.23
CA PRO A 187 20.47 17.24 -16.65
C PRO A 187 19.16 16.52 -16.94
N ASP A 188 18.50 16.96 -18.01
CA ASP A 188 17.25 16.48 -18.60
C ASP A 188 17.39 15.06 -19.18
N GLU A 189 18.08 14.16 -18.47
CA GLU A 189 17.98 12.72 -18.71
C GLU A 189 16.64 12.28 -18.16
N GLU A 190 15.70 11.97 -19.05
CA GLU A 190 14.48 11.24 -18.68
C GLU A 190 14.88 10.06 -17.78
N LEU A 191 14.59 10.16 -16.48
CA LEU A 191 14.83 9.08 -15.55
C LEU A 191 14.10 7.84 -16.08
N SER A 192 14.87 6.78 -16.33
CA SER A 192 14.35 5.53 -16.88
C SER A 192 13.17 4.99 -16.07
N ASP A 193 12.28 4.24 -16.71
CA ASP A 193 11.19 3.56 -15.99
C ASP A 193 11.72 2.65 -14.87
N ASP A 194 12.93 2.09 -15.01
CA ASP A 194 13.60 1.33 -13.95
C ASP A 194 13.80 2.12 -12.65
N PHE A 195 14.12 3.42 -12.75
CA PHE A 195 14.25 4.29 -11.59
C PHE A 195 12.92 4.41 -10.84
N TRP A 196 11.84 4.69 -11.57
CA TRP A 196 10.49 4.85 -10.99
C TRP A 196 9.95 3.54 -10.43
N ILE A 197 10.16 2.43 -11.14
CA ILE A 197 9.79 1.10 -10.64
C ILE A 197 10.49 0.81 -9.31
N ALA A 198 11.80 1.08 -9.20
CA ALA A 198 12.52 0.85 -7.95
C ALA A 198 11.99 1.71 -6.78
N LEU A 199 11.56 2.95 -7.05
CA LEU A 199 10.92 3.80 -6.04
C LEU A 199 9.53 3.29 -5.62
N ILE A 200 8.75 2.78 -6.59
CA ILE A 200 7.44 2.18 -6.33
C ILE A 200 7.61 0.88 -5.53
N GLU A 201 8.62 0.07 -5.81
CA GLU A 201 8.93 -1.15 -5.04
C GLU A 201 9.30 -0.83 -3.59
N ASP A 202 10.11 0.21 -3.34
CA ASP A 202 10.40 0.70 -1.99
C ASP A 202 9.12 1.13 -1.25
N ALA A 203 8.32 1.97 -1.90
CA ALA A 203 7.06 2.44 -1.34
C ALA A 203 6.10 1.27 -1.07
N PHE A 204 5.99 0.31 -1.98
CA PHE A 204 5.15 -0.87 -1.83
C PHE A 204 5.64 -1.78 -0.71
N SER A 205 6.96 -1.95 -0.55
CA SER A 205 7.52 -2.69 0.58
C SER A 205 7.17 -2.03 1.91
N LYS A 206 7.26 -0.71 2.00
CA LYS A 206 6.88 0.06 3.20
C LYS A 206 5.36 0.04 3.45
N ALA A 207 4.54 0.02 2.40
CA ALA A 207 3.09 -0.12 2.52
C ALA A 207 2.72 -1.47 3.14
N LYS A 208 3.38 -2.56 2.72
CA LYS A 208 3.19 -3.91 3.29
C LYS A 208 3.60 -3.97 4.77
N ASP A 209 4.76 -3.41 5.11
CA ASP A 209 5.24 -3.33 6.49
C ASP A 209 4.29 -2.52 7.38
N GLY A 210 3.85 -1.35 6.90
CA GLY A 210 2.86 -0.51 7.57
C GLY A 210 1.54 -1.25 7.77
N PHE A 211 1.05 -1.96 6.75
CA PHE A 211 -0.18 -2.75 6.85
C PHE A 211 -0.11 -3.84 7.91
N ILE A 212 0.98 -4.63 7.95
CA ILE A 212 1.16 -5.69 8.95
C ILE A 212 1.11 -5.09 10.36
N LYS A 213 1.90 -4.03 10.60
CA LYS A 213 1.97 -3.40 11.92
C LYS A 213 0.66 -2.73 12.32
N SER A 214 -0.04 -2.06 11.39
CA SER A 214 -1.36 -1.48 11.64
C SER A 214 -2.37 -2.57 12.01
N LYS A 215 -2.35 -3.69 11.30
CA LYS A 215 -3.23 -4.83 11.57
C LYS A 215 -2.95 -5.41 12.96
N GLU A 216 -1.70 -5.69 13.30
CA GLU A 216 -1.32 -6.18 14.63
C GLU A 216 -1.76 -5.24 15.75
N ALA A 217 -1.57 -3.92 15.58
CA ALA A 217 -1.98 -2.93 16.56
C ALA A 217 -3.50 -2.86 16.73
N LEU A 218 -4.26 -3.02 15.64
CA LEU A 218 -5.72 -3.03 15.68
C LEU A 218 -6.27 -4.36 16.23
N ASP A 219 -5.64 -5.48 15.92
CA ASP A 219 -5.99 -6.78 16.50
C ASP A 219 -5.83 -6.71 18.04
N GLU A 220 -4.70 -6.19 18.56
CA GLU A 220 -4.52 -5.99 20.01
C GLU A 220 -5.57 -5.02 20.59
N PHE A 221 -5.91 -3.96 19.85
CA PHE A 221 -6.91 -2.98 20.28
C PHE A 221 -8.31 -3.61 20.42
N PHE A 222 -8.72 -4.46 19.48
CA PHE A 222 -10.03 -5.10 19.47
C PHE A 222 -10.12 -6.37 20.34
N GLU A 223 -9.07 -7.19 20.43
CA GLU A 223 -9.10 -8.47 21.17
C GLU A 223 -9.30 -8.30 22.66
N GLN A 224 -8.85 -7.20 23.24
CA GLN A 224 -9.01 -6.94 24.67
C GLN A 224 -10.45 -6.54 25.04
N LYS A 225 -11.36 -6.32 24.06
CA LYS A 225 -12.77 -5.94 24.32
C LYS A 225 -13.59 -7.07 24.99
N ASN A 226 -13.06 -8.29 25.09
CA ASN A 226 -13.70 -9.46 25.71
C ASN A 226 -13.30 -9.71 27.16
#